data_AF-A0A2N3YMP7-F1
#
_entry.id   AF-A0A2N3YMP7-F1
#
_cell.length_a   1.000
_cell.length_b   1.000
_cell.length_c   1.000
_cell.angle_alpha   90.00
_cell.angle_beta   90.00
_cell.angle_gamma   90.00
#
_symmetry.space_group_name_H-M   'P 1'
#
loop_
_entity.id
_entity.type
_entity.pdbx_description
1 polymer ?
#
loop_
_entity_poly.entity_id
_entity_poly.type
_entity_poly.pdbx_seq_one_letter_code
_entity_poly.pdbx_strand_id
1 'polypeptide(L)'
;MSTWTTVLLACAAAFALKLAGYLVPAAWVEGERRSRVVALLPVALLTALVTVQTLVGDGGSLVLDARLAALAVAMGLLLLRANFLVVVVGAALTAGLLRAVGWS
;
A
#
# COMPACT_ATOMS: atom_id res chain seq x y z
N MET A 1 16.19 -22.28 0.79
CA MET A 1 16.61 -20.87 0.65
C MET A 1 16.62 -20.25 2.03
N SER A 2 17.70 -19.61 2.47
CA SER A 2 17.69 -18.92 3.76
C SER A 2 17.04 -17.55 3.60
N THR A 3 16.50 -16.97 4.67
CA THR A 3 15.90 -15.63 4.65
C THR A 3 16.88 -14.58 4.11
N TRP A 4 18.17 -14.73 4.44
CA TRP A 4 19.24 -13.89 3.91
C TRP A 4 19.41 -14.02 2.40
N THR A 5 19.24 -15.22 1.84
CA THR A 5 19.30 -15.42 0.39
C THR A 5 18.18 -14.65 -0.31
N THR A 6 16.96 -14.66 0.23
CA THR A 6 15.82 -13.90 -0.31
C THR A 6 16.02 -12.40 -0.22
N VAL A 7 16.55 -11.90 0.91
CA VAL A 7 16.85 -10.47 1.09
C VAL A 7 17.87 -9.99 0.06
N LEU A 8 18.98 -10.73 -0.10
CA LEU A 8 20.01 -10.38 -1.08
C LEU A 8 19.45 -10.37 -2.51
N LEU A 9 18.60 -11.35 -2.85
CA LEU A 9 17.97 -11.43 -4.16
C LEU A 9 16.99 -10.25 -4.39
N ALA A 10 16.22 -9.86 -3.38
CA ALA A 10 15.33 -8.69 -3.45
C ALA A 10 16.13 -7.39 -3.65
N CYS A 11 17.25 -7.22 -2.94
CA CYS A 11 18.16 -6.09 -3.12
C CYS A 11 18.73 -6.05 -4.55
N ALA A 12 19.19 -7.19 -5.06
CA ALA A 12 19.72 -7.29 -6.42
C ALA A 12 18.64 -6.99 -7.48
N ALA A 13 17.41 -7.49 -7.30
CA ALA A 13 16.29 -7.21 -8.18
C ALA A 13 15.90 -5.73 -8.18
N ALA A 14 15.84 -5.09 -7.00
CA ALA A 14 15.58 -3.65 -6.88
C ALA A 14 16.66 -2.81 -7.58
N PHE A 15 17.94 -3.20 -7.44
CA PHE A 15 19.05 -2.56 -8.13
C PHE A 15 18.95 -2.72 -9.65
N ALA A 16 18.66 -3.94 -10.13
CA ALA A 16 18.46 -4.21 -11.55
C ALA A 16 17.31 -3.38 -12.14
N LEU A 17 16.20 -3.22 -11.41
CA LEU A 17 15.08 -2.37 -11.82
C LEU A 17 15.51 -0.90 -11.96
N LYS A 18 16.29 -0.39 -11.02
CA LYS A 18 16.80 0.98 -11.05
C LYS A 18 17.76 1.20 -12.22
N LEU A 19 18.62 0.21 -12.51
CA LEU A 19 19.52 0.26 -13.65
C LEU A 19 18.77 0.17 -14.99
N ALA A 20 17.76 -0.69 -15.08
CA ALA A 20 16.87 -0.77 -16.23
C ALA A 20 16.19 0.57 -16.50
N GLY A 21 15.75 1.28 -15.45
CA GLY A 21 15.20 2.64 -15.55
C GLY A 21 16.15 3.66 -16.18
N TYR A 22 17.46 3.55 -15.95
CA TYR A 22 18.48 4.41 -16.59
C TYR A 22 18.65 4.11 -18.09
N LEU A 23 18.37 2.89 -18.51
CA LEU A 23 18.48 2.46 -19.91
C LEU A 23 17.21 2.80 -20.72
N VAL A 24 16.12 3.23 -20.07
CA VAL A 24 14.87 3.58 -20.75
C VAL A 24 15.06 4.87 -21.57
N PRO A 25 14.84 4.84 -22.89
CA PRO A 25 14.95 6.04 -23.72
C PRO A 25 13.88 7.07 -23.36
N ALA A 26 14.26 8.35 -23.28
CA ALA A 26 13.35 9.45 -22.94
C ALA A 26 12.09 9.50 -23.85
N ALA A 27 12.24 9.17 -25.12
CA ALA A 27 11.16 9.11 -26.11
C ALA A 27 10.00 8.16 -25.74
N TRP A 28 10.21 7.18 -24.86
CA TRP A 28 9.18 6.23 -24.41
C TRP A 28 8.34 6.77 -23.26
N VAL A 29 8.87 7.72 -22.50
CA VAL A 29 8.24 8.29 -21.29
C VAL A 29 7.76 9.73 -21.53
N GLU A 30 8.32 10.42 -22.52
CA GLU A 30 7.97 11.79 -22.87
C GLU A 30 6.54 11.92 -23.44
N GLY A 31 5.87 13.02 -23.13
CA GLY A 31 4.50 13.31 -23.58
C GLY A 31 3.49 13.41 -22.45
N GLU A 32 2.57 14.38 -22.56
CA GLU A 32 1.64 14.77 -21.48
C GLU A 32 0.77 13.62 -20.97
N ARG A 33 0.34 12.71 -21.85
CA ARG A 33 -0.50 11.56 -21.46
C ARG A 33 0.29 10.51 -20.67
N ARG A 34 1.50 10.15 -21.13
CA ARG A 34 2.34 9.13 -20.50
C ARG A 34 2.85 9.58 -19.13
N SER A 35 3.31 10.83 -19.04
CA SER A 35 3.76 11.42 -17.78
C SER A 35 2.63 11.44 -16.73
N ARG A 36 1.40 11.78 -17.12
CA ARG A 36 0.24 11.76 -16.21
C ARG A 36 -0.08 10.35 -15.69
N VAL A 37 -0.01 9.32 -16.54
CA VAL A 37 -0.22 7.93 -16.13
C VAL A 37 0.88 7.47 -15.16
N VAL A 38 2.14 7.76 -15.47
CA VAL A 38 3.29 7.41 -14.60
C VAL A 38 3.19 8.09 -13.24
N ALA A 39 2.71 9.34 -13.19
CA ALA A 39 2.47 10.04 -11.92
C ALA A 39 1.35 9.42 -11.07
N LEU A 40 0.37 8.76 -11.69
CA LEU A 40 -0.76 8.13 -11.01
C LEU A 40 -0.50 6.67 -10.62
N LEU A 41 0.48 6.03 -11.24
CA LEU A 41 0.86 4.63 -11.00
C LEU A 41 1.10 4.32 -9.51
N PRO A 42 1.89 5.11 -8.74
CA PRO A 42 2.09 4.85 -7.32
C PRO A 42 0.78 4.87 -6.52
N VAL A 43 -0.09 5.84 -6.78
CA VAL A 43 -1.38 5.97 -6.10
C VAL A 43 -2.29 4.79 -6.44
N ALA A 44 -2.35 4.40 -7.71
CA ALA A 44 -3.15 3.28 -8.18
C ALA A 44 -2.67 1.94 -7.61
N LEU A 45 -1.35 1.71 -7.56
CA LEU A 45 -0.76 0.50 -6.98
C LEU A 45 -0.97 0.44 -5.46
N LEU A 46 -0.80 1.56 -4.75
CA LEU A 46 -1.05 1.63 -3.31
C LEU A 46 -2.52 1.43 -2.97
N THR A 47 -3.45 2.02 -3.74
CA THR A 47 -4.89 1.79 -3.53
C THR A 47 -5.26 0.34 -3.82
N ALA A 48 -4.74 -0.26 -4.90
CA ALA A 48 -4.95 -1.68 -5.19
C ALA A 48 -4.40 -2.57 -4.06
N LEU A 49 -3.19 -2.30 -3.58
CA LEU A 49 -2.57 -3.04 -2.48
C LEU A 49 -3.40 -2.94 -1.18
N VAL A 50 -3.82 -1.73 -0.81
CA VAL A 50 -4.68 -1.53 0.37
C VAL A 50 -6.00 -2.28 0.20
N THR A 51 -6.62 -2.21 -0.98
CA THR A 51 -7.88 -2.91 -1.30
C THR A 51 -7.73 -4.41 -1.15
N VAL A 52 -6.67 -5.01 -1.73
CA VAL A 52 -6.42 -6.46 -1.62
C VAL A 52 -6.13 -6.84 -0.17
N GLN A 53 -5.27 -6.11 0.53
CA GLN A 53 -4.90 -6.42 1.92
C GLN A 53 -6.01 -6.17 2.95
N THR A 54 -7.09 -5.48 2.57
CA THR A 54 -8.25 -5.20 3.44
C THR A 54 -9.44 -6.09 3.13
N LEU A 55 -9.64 -6.48 1.87
CA LEU A 55 -10.82 -7.24 1.43
C LEU A 55 -10.55 -8.73 1.20
N VAL A 56 -9.31 -9.11 0.88
CA VAL A 56 -8.95 -10.50 0.56
C VAL A 56 -8.28 -11.14 1.77
N GLY A 57 -8.97 -12.07 2.41
CA GLY A 57 -8.43 -12.92 3.47
C GLY A 57 -7.64 -14.11 2.92
N ASP A 58 -7.03 -14.88 3.83
CA ASP A 58 -6.28 -16.08 3.46
C ASP A 58 -7.16 -17.03 2.63
N GLY A 59 -6.65 -17.45 1.46
CA GLY A 59 -7.37 -18.34 0.54
C GLY A 59 -8.37 -17.69 -0.41
N GLY A 60 -8.45 -16.35 -0.48
CA GLY A 60 -9.31 -15.65 -1.43
C GLY A 60 -10.75 -15.45 -0.96
N SER A 61 -11.02 -15.67 0.33
CA SER A 61 -12.33 -15.36 0.92
C SER A 61 -12.45 -13.85 1.15
N LEU A 62 -13.63 -13.28 0.88
CA LEU A 62 -13.93 -11.92 1.29
C LEU A 62 -14.16 -11.92 2.81
N VAL A 63 -13.20 -11.37 3.54
CA VAL A 63 -13.29 -11.19 4.99
C VAL A 63 -13.38 -9.70 5.27
N LEU A 64 -14.40 -9.31 6.04
CA LEU A 64 -14.49 -7.96 6.60
C LEU A 64 -13.61 -7.91 7.85
N ASP A 65 -12.28 -7.84 7.65
CA ASP A 65 -11.28 -7.75 8.74
C ASP A 65 -11.39 -6.38 9.42
N ALA A 66 -10.98 -6.31 10.69
CA ALA A 66 -10.79 -5.10 11.48
C ALA A 66 -10.02 -3.97 10.74
N ARG A 67 -9.20 -4.33 9.75
CA ARG A 67 -8.51 -3.39 8.85
C ARG A 67 -9.47 -2.46 8.12
N LEU A 68 -10.64 -2.94 7.68
CA LEU A 68 -11.60 -2.13 6.93
C LEU A 68 -12.27 -1.07 7.81
N ALA A 69 -12.65 -1.45 9.03
CA ALA A 69 -13.18 -0.52 10.02
C ALA A 69 -12.15 0.54 10.44
N ALA A 70 -10.88 0.14 10.65
CA ALA A 70 -9.80 1.07 10.95
C ALA A 70 -9.55 2.06 9.79
N LEU A 71 -9.63 1.60 8.54
CA LEU A 71 -9.50 2.45 7.36
C LEU A 71 -10.67 3.45 7.26
N ALA A 72 -11.89 3.03 7.57
CA ALA A 72 -13.06 3.91 7.60
C ALA A 72 -12.90 5.03 8.64
N VAL A 73 -12.39 4.71 9.84
CA VAL A 73 -12.10 5.71 10.87
C VAL A 73 -10.99 6.66 10.43
N ALA A 74 -9.92 6.16 9.81
CA ALA A 74 -8.85 6.98 9.26
C ALA A 74 -9.38 7.98 8.22
N MET A 75 -10.25 7.53 7.31
CA MET A 75 -10.94 8.39 6.35
C MET A 75 -11.78 9.47 7.03
N GLY A 76 -12.56 9.11 8.05
CA GLY A 76 -13.35 10.08 8.81
C GLY A 76 -12.49 11.16 9.48
N LEU A 77 -11.38 10.77 10.11
CA LEU A 77 -10.44 11.70 10.74
C LEU A 77 -9.75 12.63 9.73
N LEU A 78 -9.43 12.11 8.53
CA LEU A 78 -8.87 12.92 7.45
C LEU A 78 -9.88 13.94 6.90
N LEU A 79 -11.15 13.55 6.77
CA LEU A 79 -12.22 14.46 6.36
C LEU A 79 -12.47 15.58 7.37
N LEU A 80 -12.27 15.28 8.66
CA LEU A 80 -12.29 16.25 9.76
C LEU A 80 -11.03 17.13 9.80
N ARG A 81 -10.10 16.99 8.83
CA ARG A 81 -8.81 17.69 8.77
C ARG A 81 -7.94 17.50 10.03
N ALA A 82 -8.04 16.35 10.69
CA ALA A 82 -7.18 16.02 11.82
C ALA A 82 -5.70 15.95 11.39
N ASN A 83 -4.77 16.26 12.30
CA ASN A 83 -3.34 16.12 12.06
C ASN A 83 -2.98 14.64 11.75
N PHE A 84 -1.99 14.41 10.88
CA PHE A 84 -1.60 13.07 10.44
C PHE A 84 -1.36 12.09 11.61
N LEU A 85 -0.72 12.57 12.68
CA LEU A 85 -0.49 11.75 13.87
C LEU A 85 -1.80 11.27 14.52
N VAL A 86 -2.82 12.12 14.57
CA VAL A 86 -4.15 11.78 15.14
C VAL A 86 -4.84 10.71 14.29
N VAL A 87 -4.74 10.82 12.97
CA VAL A 87 -5.28 9.83 12.03
C VAL A 87 -4.63 8.47 12.24
N VAL A 88 -3.30 8.41 12.29
CA VAL A 88 -2.54 7.16 12.45
C VAL A 88 -2.83 6.51 13.80
N VAL A 89 -2.80 7.28 14.89
CA VAL A 89 -3.08 6.76 16.23
C VAL A 89 -4.53 6.28 16.34
N GLY A 90 -5.50 7.03 15.81
CA GLY A 90 -6.90 6.62 15.80
C GLY A 90 -7.14 5.32 15.01
N ALA A 91 -6.53 5.20 13.84
CA ALA A 91 -6.60 3.98 13.03
C ALA A 91 -5.93 2.77 13.73
N ALA A 92 -4.77 2.98 14.35
CA ALA A 92 -4.05 1.93 15.07
C ALA A 92 -4.82 1.45 16.31
N LEU A 93 -5.37 2.38 17.10
CA LEU A 93 -6.17 2.06 18.27
C LEU A 93 -7.45 1.32 17.88
N THR A 94 -8.16 1.76 16.85
CA THR A 94 -9.37 1.08 16.37
C THR A 94 -9.06 -0.33 15.89
N ALA A 95 -8.02 -0.52 15.07
CA ALA A 95 -7.59 -1.86 14.67
C ALA A 95 -7.20 -2.74 15.86
N GLY A 96 -6.50 -2.19 16.85
CA GLY A 96 -6.07 -2.91 18.05
C GLY A 96 -7.24 -3.31 18.95
N LEU A 97 -8.19 -2.40 19.18
CA LEU A 97 -9.41 -2.65 19.95
C LEU A 97 -10.29 -3.71 19.30
N LEU A 98 -10.50 -3.62 17.98
CA LEU A 98 -11.32 -4.60 17.25
C LEU A 98 -10.70 -6.00 17.31
N ARG A 99 -9.37 -6.11 17.19
CA ARG A 99 -8.67 -7.39 17.39
C ARG A 99 -8.73 -7.89 18.82
N ALA A 100 -8.63 -7.00 19.81
CA ALA A 100 -8.72 -7.37 21.22
C ALA A 100 -10.11 -7.91 21.60
N VAL A 101 -11.17 -7.45 20.92
CA VAL A 101 -12.55 -7.95 21.09
C VAL A 101 -12.81 -9.25 20.30
N GLY A 102 -11.80 -9.78 19.59
CA GLY A 102 -11.89 -11.05 18.87
C GLY A 102 -12.42 -10.92 17.44
N TRP A 103 -12.53 -9.71 16.91
CA TRP A 103 -12.89 -9.50 15.51
C TRP A 103 -11.60 -9.52 14.67
N SER A 104 -11.40 -10.62 13.93
CA SER A 104 -10.31 -10.83 12.97
C SER A 104 -10.84 -10.92 11.55
#